data_AF-A0A1M6MHZ2-F1
#
_entry.id   AF-A0A1M6MHZ2-F1
#
_cell.length_a   1.000
_cell.length_b   1.000
_cell.length_c   1.000
_cell.angle_alpha   90.00
_cell.angle_beta   90.00
_cell.angle_gamma   90.00
#
_symmetry.space_group_name_H-M   'P 1'
#
loop_
_entity.id
_entity.type
_entity.pdbx_description
1 polymer ?
#
loop_
_entity_poly.entity_id
_entity_poly.type
_entity_poly.pdbx_seq_one_letter_code
_entity_poly.pdbx_strand_id
1 'polypeptide(L)'
;MKHIQATIEHGTVSLNSEEIKGLIENSNFFEEVEDISHQVYEDNILAFRVKLDGSILEEEVERDLEEEGYVMTEEDEYTSVLLEQAEYFIDSAVDDIKDRIETRYNIAHLGSSYNIYQSNTTTSDVRFVLTLSFGPLGHGQLFEITNAVVDKNYTSNRGQFQ
;
A
#
# COMPACT_ATOMS: atom_id res chain seq x y z
N MET A 1 -6.95 -11.92 11.53
CA MET A 1 -5.75 -12.62 11.03
C MET A 1 -6.14 -13.63 9.96
N LYS A 2 -5.65 -13.42 8.74
CA LYS A 2 -5.82 -14.30 7.58
C LYS A 2 -4.55 -15.11 7.37
N HIS A 3 -4.69 -16.37 6.94
CA HIS A 3 -3.57 -17.22 6.54
C HIS A 3 -3.63 -17.44 5.04
N ILE A 4 -2.46 -17.45 4.40
CA ILE A 4 -2.32 -17.69 2.98
C ILE A 4 -1.24 -18.74 2.73
N GLN A 5 -1.35 -19.43 1.60
CA GLN A 5 -0.33 -20.35 1.10
C GLN A 5 0.33 -19.71 -0.12
N ALA A 6 1.60 -19.37 0.00
CA ALA A 6 2.39 -18.82 -1.09
C ALA A 6 3.27 -19.92 -1.71
N THR A 7 3.35 -19.94 -3.05
CA THR A 7 4.21 -20.87 -3.78
C THR A 7 5.66 -20.37 -3.74
N ILE A 8 6.59 -21.28 -3.43
CA ILE A 8 8.04 -21.04 -3.45
C ILE A 8 8.70 -22.06 -4.39
N GLU A 9 9.96 -21.87 -4.76
CA GLU A 9 10.67 -22.74 -5.72
C GLU A 9 10.57 -24.25 -5.39
N HIS A 10 10.55 -24.58 -4.09
CA HIS A 10 10.45 -25.96 -3.61
C HIS A 10 9.31 -26.15 -2.60
N GLY A 11 8.09 -25.77 -2.98
CA GLY A 11 6.86 -26.12 -2.26
C GLY A 11 5.97 -24.93 -1.96
N THR A 12 5.45 -24.88 -0.74
CA THR A 12 4.57 -23.80 -0.27
C THR A 12 5.02 -23.33 1.10
N VAL A 13 4.83 -22.05 1.38
CA VAL A 13 5.03 -21.44 2.69
C VAL A 13 3.71 -20.87 3.17
N SER A 14 3.39 -21.12 4.44
CA SER A 14 2.23 -20.50 5.08
C SER A 14 2.65 -19.16 5.65
N LEU A 15 1.92 -18.11 5.27
CA LEU A 15 2.10 -16.75 5.77
C LEU A 15 0.84 -16.35 6.52
N ASN A 16 1.00 -15.53 7.54
CA ASN A 16 -0.14 -14.89 8.20
C ASN A 16 -0.06 -13.37 8.08
N SER A 17 -1.22 -12.74 8.08
CA SER A 17 -1.34 -11.30 7.84
C SER A 17 -0.67 -10.44 8.90
N GLU A 18 -0.55 -10.89 10.14
CA GLU A 18 0.15 -10.17 11.21
C GLU A 18 1.68 -10.18 11.03
N GLU A 19 2.26 -11.28 10.55
CA GLU A 19 3.69 -11.34 10.21
C GLU A 19 4.03 -10.36 9.07
N ILE A 20 3.19 -10.32 8.03
CA ILE A 20 3.38 -9.41 6.90
C ILE A 20 3.18 -7.96 7.36
N LYS A 21 2.17 -7.69 8.18
CA LYS A 21 1.99 -6.39 8.83
C LYS A 21 3.26 -5.96 9.58
N GLY A 22 3.85 -6.85 10.39
CA GLY A 22 5.07 -6.54 11.11
C GLY A 22 6.26 -6.22 10.18
N LEU A 23 6.33 -6.81 8.98
CA LEU A 23 7.37 -6.43 8.00
C LEU A 23 7.14 -5.04 7.42
N ILE A 24 5.88 -4.68 7.17
CA ILE A 24 5.46 -3.35 6.70
C ILE A 24 5.77 -2.30 7.78
N GLU A 25 5.42 -2.53 9.04
CA GLU A 25 5.68 -1.60 10.16
C GLU A 25 7.18 -1.36 10.38
N ASN A 26 8.02 -2.37 10.15
CA ASN A 26 9.48 -2.27 10.31
C ASN A 26 10.18 -1.60 9.12
N SER A 27 9.47 -0.87 8.26
CA SER A 27 10.06 -0.15 7.11
C SER A 27 10.51 1.28 7.44
N ASN A 28 10.07 1.83 8.58
CA ASN A 28 10.23 3.24 8.98
C ASN A 28 9.55 4.25 8.04
N PHE A 29 8.82 3.81 7.01
CA PHE A 29 8.09 4.72 6.12
C PHE A 29 6.72 5.11 6.68
N PHE A 30 6.18 4.35 7.64
CA PHE A 30 4.77 4.42 8.01
C PHE A 30 4.58 4.62 9.51
N GLU A 31 3.59 5.44 9.85
CA GLU A 31 3.18 5.72 11.22
C GLU A 31 2.16 4.69 11.72
N GLU A 32 1.26 4.23 10.85
CA GLU A 32 0.20 3.28 11.19
C GLU A 32 0.04 2.20 10.11
N VAL A 33 -0.15 0.95 10.54
CA VAL A 33 -0.50 -0.18 9.67
C VAL A 33 -1.63 -0.99 10.31
N GLU A 34 -2.76 -1.12 9.63
CA GLU A 34 -3.93 -1.92 10.05
C GLU A 34 -4.13 -3.10 9.11
N ASP A 35 -4.18 -4.33 9.63
CA ASP A 35 -4.55 -5.51 8.87
C ASP A 35 -6.07 -5.53 8.58
N ILE A 36 -6.42 -5.34 7.31
CA ILE A 36 -7.79 -5.40 6.81
C ILE A 36 -8.00 -6.60 5.88
N SER A 37 -7.12 -7.60 5.92
CA SER A 37 -7.16 -8.78 5.04
C SER A 37 -8.46 -9.60 5.21
N HIS A 38 -9.14 -9.46 6.34
CA HIS A 38 -10.46 -10.05 6.59
C HIS A 38 -11.57 -9.48 5.69
N GLN A 39 -11.34 -8.33 5.05
CA GLN A 39 -12.28 -7.67 4.13
C GLN A 39 -12.10 -8.15 2.68
N VAL A 40 -11.06 -8.94 2.39
CA VAL A 40 -10.72 -9.44 1.05
C VAL A 40 -11.00 -10.93 0.95
N TYR A 41 -11.76 -11.34 -0.07
CA TYR A 41 -12.24 -12.71 -0.23
C TYR A 41 -11.19 -13.62 -0.85
N GLU A 42 -10.33 -13.12 -1.76
CA GLU A 42 -9.33 -13.95 -2.44
C GLU A 42 -8.29 -14.49 -1.46
N ASP A 43 -8.14 -15.81 -1.39
CA ASP A 43 -7.27 -16.50 -0.43
C ASP A 43 -5.78 -16.18 -0.59
N ASN A 44 -5.35 -15.66 -1.74
CA ASN A 44 -3.97 -15.31 -2.02
C ASN A 44 -3.67 -13.80 -1.87
N ILE A 45 -4.63 -13.01 -1.36
CA ILE A 45 -4.46 -11.56 -1.19
C ILE A 45 -4.54 -11.17 0.28
N LEU A 46 -3.58 -10.32 0.69
CA LEU A 46 -3.60 -9.58 1.94
C LEU A 46 -3.82 -8.10 1.65
N ALA A 47 -4.46 -7.40 2.59
CA ALA A 47 -4.74 -5.98 2.47
C ALA A 47 -4.48 -5.24 3.78
N PHE A 48 -3.92 -4.05 3.66
CA PHE A 48 -3.51 -3.23 4.79
C PHE A 48 -3.95 -1.79 4.56
N ARG A 49 -4.48 -1.14 5.60
CA ARG A 49 -4.54 0.33 5.62
C ARG A 49 -3.25 0.85 6.19
N VAL A 50 -2.68 1.83 5.52
CA VAL A 50 -1.39 2.39 5.89
C VAL A 50 -1.51 3.90 5.98
N LYS A 51 -0.87 4.49 6.98
CA LYS A 51 -0.64 5.93 7.11
C LYS A 51 0.84 6.20 6.89
N LEU A 52 1.15 7.01 5.88
CA LEU A 52 2.51 7.46 5.61
C LEU A 52 3.01 8.35 6.75
N ASP A 53 4.29 8.26 7.09
CA ASP A 53 4.87 9.19 8.07
C ASP A 53 4.94 10.59 7.45
N GLY A 54 4.11 11.50 7.97
CA GLY A 54 4.00 12.87 7.47
C GLY A 54 5.30 13.67 7.55
N SER A 55 6.20 13.32 8.47
CA SER A 55 7.50 14.00 8.59
C SER A 55 8.43 13.72 7.42
N ILE A 56 8.38 12.49 6.86
CA ILE A 56 9.16 12.12 5.67
C ILE A 56 8.68 12.92 4.45
N LEU A 57 7.36 13.08 4.32
CA LEU A 57 6.74 13.85 3.25
C LEU A 57 7.11 15.33 3.32
N GLU A 58 6.95 15.94 4.50
CA GLU A 58 7.23 17.37 4.69
C GLU A 58 8.71 17.69 4.42
N GLU A 59 9.66 16.89 4.94
CA GLU A 59 11.09 17.12 4.74
C GLU A 59 11.53 17.04 3.27
N GLU A 60 10.94 16.15 2.48
CA GLU A 60 11.33 15.92 1.09
C GLU A 60 10.64 16.89 0.15
N VAL A 61 9.36 17.22 0.41
CA VAL A 61 8.66 18.27 -0.33
C VAL A 61 9.30 19.64 -0.09
N GLU A 62 9.67 19.97 1.15
CA GLU A 62 10.40 21.20 1.45
C GLU A 62 11.74 21.25 0.69
N ARG A 63 12.48 20.13 0.66
CA ARG A 63 13.77 20.04 -0.05
C ARG A 63 13.63 20.24 -1.55
N ASP A 64 12.70 19.55 -2.19
CA ASP A 64 12.50 19.64 -3.64
C ASP A 64 12.04 21.05 -4.06
N LEU A 65 11.16 21.67 -3.26
CA LEU A 65 10.69 23.03 -3.52
C LEU A 65 11.78 24.08 -3.32
N GLU A 66 12.64 23.92 -2.30
CA GLU A 66 13.81 24.76 -2.09
C GLU A 66 14.80 24.64 -3.26
N GLU A 67 15.03 23.43 -3.78
CA GLU A 67 15.92 23.18 -4.93
C GLU A 67 15.39 23.83 -6.21
N GLU A 68 14.08 23.83 -6.43
CA GLU A 68 13.44 24.45 -7.60
C GLU A 68 13.20 25.96 -7.46
N GLY A 69 13.41 26.53 -6.27
CA GLY A 69 13.25 27.96 -6.01
C GLY A 69 11.80 28.44 -6.01
N TYR A 70 10.83 27.54 -5.81
CA TYR A 70 9.42 27.87 -5.69
C TYR A 70 9.10 28.41 -4.29
N VAL A 71 8.32 29.49 -4.22
CA VAL A 71 7.77 30.01 -2.97
C VAL A 71 6.29 29.67 -2.95
N MET A 72 5.88 28.81 -2.01
CA MET A 72 4.51 28.33 -1.91
C MET A 72 3.55 29.46 -1.50
N THR A 73 2.81 30.00 -2.46
CA THR A 73 1.77 31.03 -2.23
C THR A 73 0.36 30.54 -2.53
N GLU A 74 0.19 29.41 -3.21
CA GLU A 74 -1.12 28.83 -3.58
C GLU A 74 -1.28 27.42 -2.98
N GLU A 75 -2.31 27.23 -2.14
CA GLU A 75 -2.55 25.98 -1.38
C GLU A 75 -2.87 24.76 -2.28
N ASP A 76 -3.48 24.98 -3.45
CA ASP A 76 -3.86 23.92 -4.39
C ASP A 76 -2.64 23.32 -5.12
N GLU A 77 -1.65 24.15 -5.45
CA GLU A 77 -0.38 23.72 -6.06
C GLU A 77 0.46 22.91 -5.06
N TYR A 78 0.53 23.39 -3.81
CA TYR A 78 1.17 22.67 -2.70
C TYR A 78 0.57 21.27 -2.50
N THR A 79 -0.76 21.17 -2.51
CA THR A 79 -1.47 19.90 -2.31
C THR A 79 -1.19 18.90 -3.44
N SER A 80 -1.13 19.38 -4.68
CA SER A 80 -0.88 18.53 -5.85
C SER A 80 0.55 17.97 -5.84
N VAL A 81 1.54 18.83 -5.55
CA VAL A 81 2.95 18.43 -5.42
C VAL A 81 3.13 17.42 -4.28
N LEU A 82 2.51 17.67 -3.12
CA LEU A 82 2.55 16.72 -1.99
C LEU A 82 2.00 15.34 -2.35
N LEU A 83 0.90 15.27 -3.10
CA LEU A 83 0.31 14.00 -3.49
C LEU A 83 1.23 13.23 -4.46
N GLU A 84 1.78 13.93 -5.45
CA GLU A 84 2.73 13.34 -6.40
C GLU A 84 3.97 12.81 -5.66
N GLN A 85 4.51 13.59 -4.72
CA GLN A 85 5.63 13.14 -3.89
C GLN A 85 5.26 11.94 -3.02
N ALA A 86 4.06 11.93 -2.45
CA ALA A 86 3.57 10.79 -1.68
C ALA A 86 3.49 9.51 -2.52
N GLU A 87 3.05 9.60 -3.78
CA GLU A 87 3.04 8.47 -4.71
C GLU A 87 4.45 7.93 -4.94
N TYR A 88 5.45 8.80 -5.18
CA TYR A 88 6.84 8.40 -5.31
C TYR A 88 7.39 7.70 -4.06
N PHE A 89 7.09 8.22 -2.87
CA PHE A 89 7.48 7.59 -1.60
C PHE A 89 6.82 6.23 -1.40
N ILE A 90 5.51 6.15 -1.67
CA ILE A 90 4.75 4.90 -1.52
C ILE A 90 5.28 3.85 -2.50
N ASP A 91 5.58 4.21 -3.76
CA ASP A 91 6.18 3.31 -4.74
C ASP A 91 7.50 2.73 -4.23
N SER A 92 8.42 3.59 -3.79
CA SER A 92 9.72 3.15 -3.26
C SER A 92 9.57 2.28 -2.01
N ALA A 93 8.69 2.66 -1.09
CA ALA A 93 8.44 1.90 0.12
C ALA A 93 7.82 0.53 -0.17
N VAL A 94 6.88 0.45 -1.11
CA VAL A 94 6.21 -0.78 -1.51
C VAL A 94 7.19 -1.73 -2.20
N ASP A 95 8.09 -1.23 -3.06
CA ASP A 95 9.13 -2.05 -3.67
C ASP A 95 10.11 -2.60 -2.64
N ASP A 96 10.58 -1.79 -1.70
CA ASP A 96 11.43 -2.26 -0.59
C ASP A 96 10.74 -3.34 0.27
N ILE A 97 9.45 -3.19 0.54
CA ILE A 97 8.65 -4.16 1.30
C ILE A 97 8.51 -5.47 0.52
N LYS A 98 8.25 -5.39 -0.79
CA LYS A 98 8.17 -6.58 -1.64
C LYS A 98 9.48 -7.34 -1.64
N ASP A 99 10.59 -6.65 -1.87
CA ASP A 99 11.93 -7.26 -1.89
C ASP A 99 12.23 -7.96 -0.56
N ARG A 100 11.86 -7.34 0.56
CA ARG A 100 12.00 -7.94 1.90
C ARG A 100 11.16 -9.19 2.07
N ILE A 101 9.90 -9.18 1.64
CA ILE A 101 8.99 -10.33 1.73
C ILE A 101 9.47 -11.47 0.81
N GLU A 102 9.76 -11.16 -0.44
CA GLU A 102 10.24 -12.11 -1.45
C GLU A 102 11.55 -12.77 -0.99
N THR A 103 12.52 -11.98 -0.53
CA THR A 103 13.80 -12.50 -0.01
C THR A 103 13.60 -13.34 1.24
N ARG A 104 12.78 -12.88 2.20
CA ARG A 104 12.58 -13.58 3.47
C ARG A 104 11.93 -14.95 3.30
N TYR A 105 10.99 -15.06 2.36
CA TYR A 105 10.18 -16.27 2.18
C TYR A 105 10.51 -17.05 0.91
N ASN A 106 11.47 -16.60 0.10
CA ASN A 106 11.86 -17.19 -1.18
C ASN A 106 10.67 -17.29 -2.17
N ILE A 107 9.88 -16.22 -2.25
CA ILE A 107 8.72 -16.12 -3.14
C ILE A 107 9.18 -15.51 -4.45
N ALA A 108 8.86 -16.16 -5.58
CA ALA A 108 9.40 -15.78 -6.88
C ALA A 108 8.82 -14.47 -7.44
N HIS A 109 7.56 -14.16 -7.12
CA HIS A 109 6.94 -12.89 -7.49
C HIS A 109 5.76 -12.59 -6.55
N LEU A 110 5.82 -11.43 -5.91
CA LEU A 110 4.75 -10.80 -5.14
C LEU A 110 4.13 -9.68 -5.98
N GLY A 111 2.81 -9.75 -6.19
CA GLY A 111 2.07 -8.64 -6.79
C GLY A 111 1.76 -7.58 -5.74
N SER A 112 1.81 -6.30 -6.11
CA SER A 112 1.34 -5.20 -5.27
C SER A 112 0.44 -4.25 -6.03
N SER A 113 -0.45 -3.59 -5.29
CA SER A 113 -1.18 -2.41 -5.74
C SER A 113 -1.55 -1.57 -4.53
N TYR A 114 -1.64 -0.26 -4.70
CA TYR A 114 -2.18 0.61 -3.66
C TYR A 114 -3.14 1.63 -4.27
N ASN A 115 -3.95 2.23 -3.39
CA ASN A 115 -4.78 3.38 -3.73
C ASN A 115 -4.83 4.33 -2.53
N ILE A 116 -4.44 5.58 -2.76
CA ILE A 116 -4.45 6.67 -1.80
C ILE A 116 -5.90 7.13 -1.59
N TYR A 117 -6.29 7.23 -0.33
CA TYR A 117 -7.58 7.81 0.05
C TYR A 117 -7.35 8.89 1.10
N GLN A 118 -7.92 10.07 0.87
CA GLN A 118 -7.88 11.13 1.86
C GLN A 118 -8.93 10.86 2.94
N SER A 119 -8.49 10.80 4.19
CA SER A 119 -9.41 10.77 5.33
C SER A 119 -9.94 12.17 5.66
N ASN A 120 -9.13 13.21 5.40
CA ASN A 120 -9.40 14.63 5.66
C ASN A 120 -8.63 15.53 4.68
N THR A 121 -8.96 16.83 4.65
CA THR A 121 -8.34 17.86 3.78
C THR A 121 -6.94 18.32 4.24
N THR A 122 -6.39 17.74 5.31
CA THR A 122 -5.03 18.04 5.77
C THR A 122 -4.01 17.24 4.96
N THR A 123 -3.11 17.94 4.29
CA THR A 123 -2.09 17.39 3.38
C THR A 123 -1.10 16.43 4.04
N SER A 124 -0.94 16.48 5.36
CA SER A 124 -0.03 15.63 6.12
C SER A 124 -0.65 14.29 6.58
N ASP A 125 -1.91 13.99 6.28
CA ASP A 125 -2.57 12.71 6.61
C ASP A 125 -2.76 11.85 5.35
N VAL A 126 -1.67 11.49 4.69
CA VAL A 126 -1.71 10.59 3.53
C VAL A 126 -1.95 9.16 3.99
N ARG A 127 -3.09 8.60 3.57
CA ARG A 127 -3.48 7.22 3.83
C ARG A 127 -3.71 6.46 2.55
N PHE A 128 -3.44 5.17 2.56
CA PHE A 128 -3.66 4.31 1.41
C PHE A 128 -4.03 2.89 1.82
N VAL A 129 -4.70 2.17 0.92
CA VAL A 129 -4.86 0.72 1.02
C VAL A 129 -3.76 0.09 0.19
N LEU A 130 -2.95 -0.77 0.79
CA LEU A 130 -1.99 -1.63 0.12
C LEU A 130 -2.55 -3.04 0.01
N THR A 131 -2.54 -3.61 -1.19
CA THR A 131 -2.83 -5.03 -1.41
C THR A 131 -1.60 -5.77 -1.90
N LEU A 132 -1.40 -6.98 -1.39
CA LEU A 132 -0.30 -7.87 -1.74
C LEU A 132 -0.86 -9.22 -2.22
N SER A 133 -0.45 -9.64 -3.42
CA SER A 133 -0.88 -10.89 -4.07
C SER A 133 0.23 -11.93 -4.10
N PHE A 134 -0.01 -13.06 -3.44
CA PHE A 134 0.95 -14.17 -3.28
C PHE A 134 0.73 -15.29 -4.29
N GLY A 135 0.38 -14.91 -5.51
CA GLY A 135 0.11 -15.83 -6.61
C GLY A 135 -0.13 -15.09 -7.92
N PRO A 136 -0.35 -15.84 -9.03
CA PRO A 136 -0.53 -15.26 -10.35
C PRO A 136 -1.86 -14.50 -10.41
N LEU A 137 -1.79 -13.18 -10.26
CA LEU A 137 -2.91 -12.27 -10.42
C LEU A 137 -2.47 -11.14 -11.36
N GLY A 138 -3.30 -10.82 -12.35
CA GLY A 138 -2.99 -9.71 -13.26
C GLY A 138 -2.99 -8.39 -12.50
N HIS A 139 -2.05 -7.49 -12.81
CA HIS A 139 -1.94 -6.18 -12.15
C HIS A 139 -3.26 -5.40 -12.16
N GLY A 140 -3.98 -5.39 -13.29
CA GLY A 140 -5.30 -4.73 -13.38
C GLY A 140 -6.36 -5.31 -12.44
N GLN A 141 -6.35 -6.63 -12.21
CA GLN A 141 -7.28 -7.26 -11.26
C GLN A 141 -6.93 -6.90 -9.81
N LEU A 142 -5.63 -6.84 -9.48
CA LEU A 142 -5.19 -6.43 -8.15
C LEU A 142 -5.56 -4.96 -7.87
N PHE A 143 -5.45 -4.10 -8.88
CA PHE A 143 -5.88 -2.71 -8.82
C PHE A 143 -7.39 -2.56 -8.59
N GLU A 144 -8.22 -3.31 -9.33
CA GLU A 144 -9.68 -3.32 -9.11
C GLU A 144 -10.05 -3.74 -7.68
N ILE A 145 -9.38 -4.76 -7.14
CA ILE A 145 -9.61 -5.22 -5.76
C ILE A 145 -9.22 -4.11 -4.78
N THR A 146 -8.07 -3.49 -4.98
CA THR A 146 -7.57 -2.38 -4.14
C THR A 146 -8.59 -1.24 -4.07
N ASN A 147 -9.10 -0.80 -5.23
CA ASN A 147 -10.10 0.27 -5.31
C ASN A 147 -11.40 -0.11 -4.62
N ALA A 148 -11.89 -1.34 -4.83
CA ALA A 148 -13.12 -1.80 -4.22
C ALA A 148 -13.01 -1.91 -2.67
N VAL A 149 -11.81 -2.20 -2.15
CA VAL A 149 -11.54 -2.20 -0.71
C VAL A 149 -11.56 -0.78 -0.14
N VAL A 150 -10.97 0.20 -0.84
CA VAL A 150 -11.05 1.63 -0.48
C VAL A 150 -12.51 2.10 -0.42
N ASP A 151 -13.29 1.81 -1.47
CA ASP A 151 -14.68 2.25 -1.59
C ASP A 151 -15.66 1.52 -0.64
N LYS A 152 -15.16 0.56 0.16
CA LYS A 152 -15.94 -0.36 1.03
C LYS A 152 -16.96 -1.23 0.27
N ASN A 153 -17.03 -1.13 -1.05
CA ASN A 153 -17.94 -1.88 -1.91
C ASN A 153 -17.59 -3.37 -2.04
N TYR A 154 -16.33 -3.74 -1.75
CA TYR A 154 -15.85 -5.12 -1.91
C TYR A 154 -16.65 -6.15 -1.07
N THR A 155 -17.09 -5.77 0.13
CA THR A 155 -17.86 -6.66 1.03
C THR A 155 -19.35 -6.74 0.72
N SER A 156 -19.90 -5.73 0.00
CA SER A 156 -21.34 -5.56 -0.14
C SER A 156 -21.93 -6.18 -1.41
N ASN A 157 -21.10 -6.50 -2.43
CA ASN A 157 -21.63 -6.59 -3.80
C ASN A 157 -21.08 -7.71 -4.71
N ARG A 158 -20.56 -8.84 -4.21
CA ARG A 158 -20.26 -9.99 -5.11
C ARG A 158 -20.75 -11.34 -4.60
N GLY A 159 -22.08 -11.42 -4.47
CA GLY A 159 -22.86 -12.64 -4.71
C GLY A 159 -23.45 -12.70 -6.13
N GLN A 160 -23.37 -11.64 -6.93
CA GLN A 160 -23.87 -11.65 -8.31
C GLN A 160 -23.04 -10.70 -9.20
N PHE A 161 -22.48 -11.25 -10.28
CA PHE A 161 -22.10 -10.47 -11.45
C PHE A 161 -23.37 -10.10 -12.22
N GLN A 162 -23.46 -8.86 -12.68
CA GLN A 162 -24.19 -8.49 -13.91
C GLN A 162 -23.20 -7.91 -14.90
#